data_AF-A0A9D9KB72-F1
#
_entry.id   AF-A0A9D9KB72-F1
#
_cell.length_a   1.000
_cell.length_b   1.000
_cell.length_c   1.000
_cell.angle_alpha   90.00
_cell.angle_beta   90.00
_cell.angle_gamma   90.00
#
_symmetry.space_group_name_H-M   'P 1'
#
loop_
_entity.id
_entity.type
_entity.pdbx_description
1 polymer ?
#
loop_
_entity_poly.entity_id
_entity_poly.type
_entity_poly.pdbx_seq_one_letter_code
_entity_poly.pdbx_strand_id
1 'polypeptide(L)' 'MIRTPIRLTFEEYLSYDDDTDRSSELVAGHLEIMPPASDLHEAIIAFLFVCFYR' A
#
# COMPACT_ATOMS: atom_id res chain seq x y z
N MET A 1 9.26 -12.07 -10.52
CA MET A 1 10.40 -11.61 -9.70
C MET A 1 10.12 -11.99 -8.26
N ILE A 2 11.04 -12.68 -7.59
CA ILE A 2 10.94 -12.97 -6.16
C ILE A 2 11.54 -11.73 -5.47
N ARG A 3 10.71 -10.87 -4.87
CA ARG A 3 11.22 -9.77 -4.02
C ARG A 3 11.66 -10.39 -2.69
N THR A 4 12.91 -10.14 -2.30
CA THR A 4 13.41 -10.51 -0.97
C THR A 4 12.60 -9.75 0.08
N PRO A 5 12.09 -10.40 1.15
CA PRO A 5 11.33 -9.71 2.18
C PRO A 5 12.24 -8.69 2.88
N ILE A 6 11.91 -7.40 2.73
CA ILE A 6 12.58 -6.31 3.44
C ILE A 6 12.00 -6.26 4.84
N ARG A 7 12.86 -6.22 5.86
CA ARG A 7 12.47 -6.02 7.25
C ARG A 7 12.78 -4.61 7.67
N LEU A 8 11.79 -3.91 8.22
CA LEU A 8 11.92 -2.54 8.70
C LEU A 8 11.29 -2.41 10.09
N THR A 9 11.85 -1.51 10.88
CA THR A 9 11.15 -0.92 12.02
C THR A 9 10.04 0.02 11.52
N PHE A 10 9.16 0.43 12.44
CA PHE A 10 8.10 1.39 12.09
C PHE A 10 8.69 2.75 11.69
N GLU A 11 9.72 3.20 12.39
CA GLU A 11 10.42 4.46 12.11
C GLU A 11 11.10 4.44 10.74
N GLU A 12 11.78 3.34 10.39
CA GLU A 12 12.39 3.19 9.07
C GLU A 12 11.33 3.17 7.95
N TYR A 13 10.19 2.50 8.18
CA TYR A 13 9.07 2.46 7.24
C TYR A 13 8.48 3.85 6.96
N LEU A 14 8.36 4.72 7.98
CA LEU A 14 7.82 6.08 7.78
C LEU A 14 8.67 6.94 6.84
N SER A 15 9.96 6.66 6.75
CA SER A 15 10.90 7.34 5.85
C SER A 15 11.25 6.52 4.60
N TYR A 16 10.62 5.36 4.42
CA TYR A 16 10.95 4.44 3.34
C TYR A 16 10.37 4.93 2.01
N ASP A 17 11.25 5.02 1.01
CA ASP A 17 10.92 5.27 -0.38
C ASP A 17 11.77 4.30 -1.22
N ASP A 18 11.13 3.52 -2.09
CA ASP A 18 11.82 2.57 -2.98
C ASP A 18 12.05 3.11 -4.39
N ASP A 19 11.89 4.44 -4.56
CA ASP A 19 11.89 5.17 -5.83
C ASP A 19 10.85 4.61 -6.83
N THR A 20 9.92 3.78 -6.37
CA THR A 20 8.81 3.29 -7.16
C THR A 20 7.53 3.98 -6.69
N ASP A 21 6.68 4.34 -7.64
CA ASP A 21 5.34 4.88 -7.35
C ASP A 21 4.37 3.79 -6.84
N ARG A 22 4.90 2.75 -6.16
CA ARG A 22 4.11 1.65 -5.60
C ARG A 22 3.95 1.86 -4.11
N SER A 23 2.71 1.77 -3.66
CA SER A 23 2.41 1.71 -2.24
C SER A 23 2.83 0.38 -1.63
N SER A 24 3.29 0.42 -0.37
CA SER A 24 3.65 -0.74 0.42
C SER A 24 3.21 -0.59 1.87
N GLU A 25 3.00 -1.71 2.53
CA GLU A 25 2.49 -1.81 3.90
C GLU A 25 3.50 -2.53 4.78
N LEU A 26 3.61 -2.10 6.05
CA LEU A 26 4.41 -2.77 7.06
C LEU A 26 3.54 -3.79 7.81
N VAL A 27 3.72 -5.08 7.50
CA VAL A 27 2.98 -6.19 8.10
C VAL A 27 3.93 -7.00 8.98
N ALA A 28 3.75 -6.94 10.31
CA ALA A 28 4.58 -7.67 11.28
C ALA A 28 6.11 -7.46 11.09
N GLY A 29 6.53 -6.24 10.76
CA GLY A 29 7.94 -5.88 10.51
C GLY A 29 8.46 -6.27 9.12
N HIS A 30 7.59 -6.77 8.24
CA HIS A 30 7.88 -7.06 6.85
C HIS A 30 7.23 -6.03 5.93
N LEU A 31 7.97 -5.58 4.92
CA LEU A 31 7.42 -4.73 3.88
C LEU A 31 6.74 -5.59 2.80
N GLU A 32 5.44 -5.36 2.60
CA GLU A 32 4.64 -6.01 1.55
C GLU A 32 4.17 -4.95 0.55
N ILE A 33 4.36 -5.15 -0.77
CA ILE A 33 3.79 -4.19 -1.74
C ILE A 33 2.31 -4.46 -1.97
N MET A 34 1.54 -3.37 -1.98
CA MET A 34 0.13 -3.43 -2.27
C MET A 34 -0.07 -3.67 -3.77
N PRO A 35 -0.91 -4.65 -4.18
CA PRO A 35 -1.26 -4.79 -5.58
C PRO A 35 -1.97 -3.52 -6.08
N PRO A 36 -1.78 -3.14 -7.35
CA PRO A 36 -2.51 -2.00 -7.91
C PRO A 36 -4.02 -2.25 -7.82
N ALA A 37 -4.77 -1.18 -7.59
CA ALA A 37 -6.23 -1.22 -7.65
C ALA A 37 -6.68 -1.70 -9.04
N SER A 38 -7.73 -2.53 -9.07
CA SER A 38 -8.45 -2.82 -10.30
C SER A 38 -9.54 -1.77 -10.53
N ASP A 39 -10.02 -1.65 -11.77
CA ASP A 39 -11.13 -0.74 -12.11
C ASP A 39 -12.37 -0.94 -11.22
N LEU A 40 -12.69 -2.20 -10.86
CA LEU A 40 -13.80 -2.50 -9.96
C LEU A 40 -13.51 -2.05 -8.52
N HIS A 41 -12.27 -2.22 -8.06
CA HIS A 41 -11.85 -1.74 -6.74
C HIS A 41 -11.96 -0.21 -6.66
N GLU A 42 -11.49 0.50 -7.69
CA GLU A 42 -11.64 1.96 -7.78
C GLU A 42 -13.10 2.40 -7.80
N ALA A 43 -13.95 1.73 -8.58
CA ALA A 43 -15.38 2.03 -8.64
C ALA A 43 -16.08 1.86 -7.28
N ILE A 44 -15.74 0.81 -6.53
CA ILE A 44 -16.27 0.58 -5.17
C ILE A 44 -15.80 1.68 -4.22
N ILE A 45 -14.51 2.03 -4.24
CA ILE A 45 -13.97 3.12 -3.40
C ILE A 45 -14.67 4.44 -3.72
N ALA A 46 -14.83 4.79 -4.99
CA ALA A 46 -15.50 6.02 -5.41
C ALA A 46 -16.96 6.05 -4.93
N PHE A 47 -17.69 4.94 -5.04
CA PHE A 47 -19.05 4.82 -4.52
C PHE A 47 -19.10 5.04 -3.01
N LEU A 48 -18.23 4.37 -2.24
CA LEU A 48 -18.17 4.54 -0.78
C LEU A 48 -17.81 5.98 -0.40
N PHE A 49 -16.87 6.60 -1.10
CA PHE A 49 -16.50 7.99 -0.88
C PHE A 49 -17.72 8.91 -1.07
N VAL A 50 -18.45 8.78 -2.18
CA VAL A 50 -19.68 9.59 -2.41
C VAL A 50 -20.74 9.34 -1.34
N CYS A 51 -20.92 8.10 -0.88
CA CYS A 51 -21.94 7.77 0.12
C CYS A 51 -21.60 8.26 1.53
N PHE A 52 -20.33 8.28 1.90
CA PHE A 52 -19.91 8.46 3.30
C PHE A 52 -19.03 9.69 3.56
N TYR A 53 -18.53 10.37 2.53
CA TYR A 53 -17.72 11.58 2.70
C TYR A 53 -18.62 12.76 3.06
N ARG A 54 -18.61 13.16 4.33
CA ARG A 54 -19.34 14.29 4.91
C ARG A 54 -18.43 15.17 5.75
#